data_AF-A0A1Q2YXG3-F1
#
_entry.id   AF-A0A1Q2YXG3-F1
#
_cell.length_a   1.000
_cell.length_b   1.000
_cell.length_c   1.000
_cell.angle_alpha   90.00
_cell.angle_beta   90.00
_cell.angle_gamma   90.00
#
_symmetry.space_group_name_H-M   'P 1'
#
loop_
_entity.id
_entity.type
_entity.pdbx_description
1 polymer ?
#
loop_
_entity_poly.entity_id
_entity_poly.type
_entity_poly.pdbx_seq_one_letter_code
_entity_poly.pdbx_strand_id
1 'polypeptide(L)' 'MRLVVLRPAGSAPFAVEGATVLEDAEGLAWERYDGGEGGFYLLRPDQHVCARWRTADPARILAALARASGNA' A
#
# COMPACT_ATOMS: atom_id res chain seq x y z
N MET A 1 -9.11 -6.18 -6.45
CA MET A 1 -8.12 -5.30 -5.80
C MET A 1 -7.39 -6.13 -4.75
N ARG A 2 -6.06 -6.09 -4.70
CA ARG A 2 -5.27 -6.81 -3.69
C ARG A 2 -4.71 -5.80 -2.69
N LEU A 3 -4.97 -6.00 -1.41
CA LEU A 3 -4.37 -5.21 -0.34
C LEU A 3 -3.11 -5.92 0.16
N VAL A 4 -2.00 -5.18 0.19
CA VAL A 4 -0.72 -5.65 0.74
C VAL A 4 -0.32 -4.73 1.87
N VAL A 5 -0.01 -5.32 3.02
CA VAL A 5 0.51 -4.60 4.20
C VAL A 5 1.97 -5.00 4.36
N LEU A 6 2.85 -4.00 4.44
CA LEU A 6 4.27 -4.22 4.68
C LEU A 6 4.56 -4.08 6.18
N ARG A 7 5.33 -5.02 6.72
CA ARG A 7 5.86 -4.95 8.08
C ARG A 7 7.39 -4.81 8.04
N PRO A 8 8.02 -4.06 8.97
CA PRO A 8 9.48 -3.97 9.01
C PRO A 8 10.12 -5.35 9.26
N ALA A 9 11.35 -5.53 8.78
CA ALA A 9 12.14 -6.71 9.10
C ALA A 9 12.26 -6.92 10.62
N GLY A 10 12.03 -8.16 11.08
CA GLY A 10 12.15 -8.54 12.49
C GLY A 10 10.97 -8.14 13.37
N SER A 11 9.95 -7.47 12.81
CA SER A 11 8.69 -7.19 13.53
C SER A 11 7.88 -8.47 13.74
N ALA A 12 7.15 -8.56 14.85
CA ALA A 12 6.30 -9.70 15.14
C ALA A 12 5.25 -9.91 14.03
N PRO A 13 5.00 -11.15 13.60
CA PRO A 13 4.01 -11.43 12.57
C PRO A 13 2.59 -11.11 13.07
N PHE A 14 1.76 -10.60 12.17
CA PHE A 14 0.33 -10.37 12.39
C PHE A 14 -0.44 -10.69 11.11
N ALA A 15 -1.75 -10.87 11.24
CA ALA A 15 -2.66 -11.09 10.12
C ALA A 15 -3.68 -9.95 10.05
N VAL A 16 -4.07 -9.60 8.83
CA VAL A 16 -5.16 -8.67 8.55
C VAL A 16 -6.12 -9.39 7.61
N GLU A 17 -7.38 -9.45 8.01
CA GLU A 17 -8.42 -10.10 7.19
C GLU A 17 -8.50 -9.42 5.82
N GLY A 18 -8.49 -10.24 4.76
CA GLY A 18 -8.56 -9.74 3.38
C GLY A 18 -7.28 -9.08 2.85
N ALA A 19 -6.16 -9.11 3.58
CA ALA A 19 -4.88 -8.56 3.13
C ALA A 19 -3.75 -9.61 3.11
N THR A 20 -2.79 -9.43 2.19
CA THR A 20 -1.50 -10.13 2.28
C THR A 20 -0.56 -9.30 3.15
N VAL A 21 -0.03 -9.89 4.22
CA VAL A 21 1.03 -9.25 5.02
C VAL A 21 2.38 -9.77 4.54
N LEU A 22 3.28 -8.86 4.15
CA LEU A 22 4.65 -9.18 3.71
C LEU A 22 5.66 -8.47 4.61
N GLU A 23 6.81 -9.12 4.83
CA GLU A 23 7.95 -8.49 5.49
C GLU A 23 8.82 -7.78 4.48
N ASP A 24 9.19 -6.54 4.78
CA ASP A 24 10.22 -5.81 4.06
C ASP A 24 11.61 -6.27 4.54
N ALA A 25 11.99 -7.48 4.15
CA ALA A 25 13.17 -8.17 4.66
C ALA A 25 14.49 -7.40 4.43
N GLU A 26 14.57 -6.65 3.34
CA GLU A 26 15.75 -5.86 2.96
C GLU A 26 15.61 -4.37 3.37
N GLY A 27 14.48 -3.96 3.93
CA GLY A 27 14.22 -2.55 4.29
C GLY A 27 14.03 -1.60 3.09
N LEU A 28 14.02 -2.14 1.86
CA LEU A 28 13.97 -1.35 0.64
C LEU A 28 12.64 -0.63 0.47
N ALA A 29 11.53 -1.25 0.89
CA ALA A 29 10.24 -0.60 0.81
C ALA A 29 10.14 0.54 1.81
N TRP A 30 10.69 0.36 3.01
CA TRP A 30 10.75 1.40 4.04
C TRP A 30 11.57 2.61 3.58
N GLU A 31 12.72 2.36 2.96
CA GLU A 31 13.62 3.40 2.44
C GLU A 31 13.00 4.16 1.25
N ARG A 32 12.43 3.42 0.28
CA ARG A 32 11.98 4.01 -1.01
C ARG A 32 10.56 4.53 -0.98
N TYR A 33 9.71 3.98 -0.11
CA TYR A 33 8.28 4.28 -0.05
C TYR A 33 7.86 4.86 1.30
N ASP A 34 8.80 5.45 2.04
CA ASP A 34 8.51 6.22 3.26
C ASP A 34 7.73 5.38 4.29
N GLY A 35 8.30 4.22 4.65
CA GLY A 35 7.63 3.24 5.52
C GLY A 35 7.38 3.72 6.95
N GLY A 36 7.93 4.87 7.34
CA GLY A 36 7.79 5.46 8.68
C GLY A 36 6.37 5.95 9.01
N GLU A 37 6.09 7.25 8.82
CA GLU A 37 4.82 7.89 9.22
C GLU A 37 3.62 7.56 8.30
N GLY A 38 3.68 6.42 7.61
CA GLY A 38 2.57 5.89 6.83
C GLY A 38 2.60 6.30 5.37
N GLY A 39 2.41 5.29 4.53
CA GLY A 39 2.23 5.44 3.10
C GLY A 39 1.21 4.41 2.62
N PHE A 40 0.04 4.87 2.19
CA PHE A 40 -0.86 4.05 1.38
C PHE A 40 -0.58 4.35 -0.08
N TYR A 41 -0.35 3.31 -0.87
CA TYR A 41 -0.04 3.44 -2.29
C TYR A 41 -1.06 2.67 -3.10
N LEU A 42 -1.60 3.32 -4.13
CA LEU A 42 -2.37 2.65 -5.16
C LEU A 42 -1.44 2.37 -6.34
N LEU A 43 -1.15 1.09 -6.55
CA LEU A 43 -0.30 0.60 -7.62
C LEU A 43 -1.15 -0.14 -8.66
N ARG A 44 -0.86 0.10 -9.94
CA ARG A 44 -1.39 -0.71 -11.05
C ARG A 44 -0.56 -2.00 -11.24
N PRO A 45 -1.11 -3.00 -11.95
CA PRO A 45 -0.38 -4.22 -12.29
C PRO A 45 0.89 -3.99 -13.13
N ASP A 46 0.96 -2.87 -13.87
CA ASP A 46 2.14 -2.42 -14.62
C ASP A 46 3.12 -1.59 -13.77
N GLN A 47 3.00 -1.67 -12.44
CA GLN A 47 3.86 -1.00 -11.45
C GLN A 47 3.71 0.52 -11.41
N HIS A 48 2.72 1.09 -12.09
CA HIS A 48 2.47 2.53 -12.01
C HIS A 48 1.87 2.93 -10.66
N VAL A 49 2.43 3.96 -10.01
CA VAL A 49 1.86 4.58 -8.80
C VAL A 49 0.74 5.55 -9.22
N CYS A 50 -0.51 5.15 -9.07
CA CYS A 50 -1.67 5.98 -9.41
C CYS A 50 -1.97 7.04 -8.36
N ALA A 51 -1.70 6.73 -7.09
CA ALA A 51 -1.93 7.65 -5.98
C ALA A 51 -1.12 7.25 -4.75
N ARG A 52 -0.83 8.24 -3.90
CA ARG A 52 -0.13 8.08 -2.62
C ARG A 52 -0.84 8.92 -1.57
N TRP A 53 -0.97 8.36 -0.36
CA TRP A 53 -1.46 9.07 0.81
C TRP A 53 -0.57 8.81 2.02
N ARG A 54 -0.37 9.81 2.88
CA ARG A 54 0.26 9.61 4.20
C ARG A 54 -0.68 8.91 5.18
N THR A 55 -1.98 9.25 5.10
CA THR A 55 -3.04 8.65 5.90
C THR A 55 -4.11 8.10 4.97
N ALA A 56 -4.53 6.86 5.20
CA ALA A 56 -5.54 6.20 4.39
C ALA A 56 -6.93 6.83 4.64
N ASP A 57 -7.57 7.29 3.57
CA ASP A 57 -8.95 7.77 3.57
C ASP A 57 -9.76 6.92 2.57
N PRO A 58 -10.76 6.15 3.04
CA PRO A 58 -11.50 5.23 2.17
C PRO A 58 -12.17 5.91 0.97
N ALA A 59 -12.76 7.09 1.15
CA ALA A 59 -13.45 7.79 0.07
C ALA A 59 -12.47 8.25 -1.01
N ARG A 60 -11.31 8.78 -0.60
CA ARG A 60 -10.26 9.21 -1.53
C ARG A 60 -9.61 8.03 -2.24
N ILE A 61 -9.44 6.90 -1.55
CA ILE A 61 -8.90 5.67 -2.14
C ILE A 61 -9.85 5.13 -3.22
N LEU A 62 -11.15 5.03 -2.91
CA LEU A 62 -12.15 4.55 -3.88
C LEU A 62 -12.25 5.47 -5.11
N ALA A 63 -12.21 6.79 -4.92
CA ALA A 63 -12.20 7.73 -6.04
C ALA A 63 -10.95 7.60 -6.92
N ALA A 64 -9.77 7.42 -6.33
CA ALA A 64 -8.54 7.19 -7.07
C ALA A 64 -8.55 5.85 -7.81
N LEU A 65 -9.12 4.80 -7.19
CA LEU A 65 -9.31 3.50 -7.82
C LEU A 65 -10.21 3.60 -9.06
N ALA A 66 -11.38 4.24 -8.93
CA ALA A 66 -12.30 4.44 -10.05
C ALA A 66 -11.61 5.17 -11.22
N ARG A 67 -10.84 6.22 -10.92
CA ARG A 67 -10.05 6.92 -11.94
C ARG A 67 -8.97 6.05 -12.58
N ALA A 68 -8.21 5.31 -11.77
CA ALA A 68 -7.13 4.44 -12.25
C ALA A 68 -7.64 3.29 -13.12
N SER A 69 -8.89 2.85 -12.91
CA SER A 69 -9.56 1.80 -13.67
C SER A 69 -10.44 2.31 -14.82
N GLY A 70 -10.52 3.62 -15.07
CA GLY A 70 -11.36 4.20 -16.12
C GLY A 70 -12.87 4.19 -15.84
N ASN A 71 -13.26 4.08 -14.57
CA ASN A 71 -14.66 4.04 -14.10
C ASN A 71 -15.09 5.35 -13.39
N ALA A 72 -14.38 6.46 -13.63
CA ALA A 72 -14.64 7.76 -13.02
C ALA A 72 -15.60 8.61 -13.84
#